data_AF-A0A168LCP6-F1
#
_entry.id   AF-A0A168LCP6-F1
#
_cell.length_a   1.000
_cell.length_b   1.000
_cell.length_c   1.000
_cell.angle_alpha   90.00
_cell.angle_beta   90.00
_cell.angle_gamma   90.00
#
_symmetry.space_group_name_H-M   'P 1'
#
loop_
_entity.id
_entity.type
_entity.pdbx_description
1 polymer ?
#
loop_
_entity_poly.entity_id
_entity_poly.type
_entity_poly.pdbx_seq_one_letter_code
_entity_poly.pdbx_strand_id
1 'polypeptide(L)'
;MENVNAKYPTNTSDGQIRQTQTTALGKKFIGVIQEYQDMERAFDQRYRQRIERQIRIVKPDATSEDVDDIIDSDKSNQVFTQSLMQAGRAKAVLHEVQDRHQDIKRIERTILELHQLFIDMSLLVEQQGVTLKEVEQHAEDTYKNMEQGNQFINRAILSAKATRKKKWWCLCICILLFIIIAILVWWFVFAPLGIGKR
;
A
#
# COMPACT_ATOMS: atom_id res chain seq x y z
N MET A 1 21.15 42.58 -21.63
CA MET A 1 20.61 41.45 -22.41
C MET A 1 20.43 40.29 -21.45
N GLU A 2 19.18 39.83 -21.43
CA GLU A 2 18.51 38.82 -20.62
C GLU A 2 19.31 37.78 -19.82
N ASN A 3 18.87 37.59 -18.58
CA ASN A 3 19.26 36.51 -17.67
C ASN A 3 18.94 35.13 -18.26
N VAL A 4 19.97 34.34 -18.56
CA VAL A 4 19.83 32.90 -18.82
C VAL A 4 19.83 32.15 -17.48
N ASN A 5 18.89 32.49 -16.61
CA ASN A 5 18.54 31.64 -15.48
C ASN A 5 17.48 30.66 -15.99
N ALA A 6 17.94 29.55 -16.58
CA ALA A 6 17.09 28.43 -16.94
C ALA A 6 16.50 27.85 -15.66
N LYS A 7 15.36 28.40 -15.26
CA LYS A 7 14.48 27.85 -14.25
C LYS A 7 13.98 26.51 -14.79
N TYR A 8 14.68 25.44 -14.45
CA TYR A 8 14.14 24.09 -14.59
C TYR A 8 12.75 24.09 -13.95
N PRO A 9 11.69 23.65 -14.65
CA PRO A 9 10.41 23.45 -14.01
C PRO A 9 10.60 22.34 -12.98
N THR A 10 10.67 22.71 -11.70
CA THR A 10 10.65 21.75 -10.61
C THR A 10 9.31 21.03 -10.68
N ASN A 11 9.37 19.76 -11.07
CA ASN A 11 8.27 18.80 -11.19
C ASN A 11 7.21 18.99 -10.09
N THR A 12 6.14 19.72 -10.39
CA THR A 12 4.96 19.84 -9.52
C THR A 12 4.32 18.46 -9.29
N SER A 13 4.46 17.54 -10.24
CA SER A 13 3.98 16.15 -10.15
C SER A 13 4.77 15.28 -9.17
N ASP A 14 6.10 15.39 -9.10
CA ASP A 14 6.91 14.58 -8.18
C ASP A 14 6.63 14.94 -6.72
N GLY A 15 6.40 16.22 -6.44
CA GLY A 15 6.04 16.70 -5.10
C GLY A 15 4.71 16.12 -4.64
N GLN A 16 3.69 16.17 -5.51
CA GLN A 16 2.36 15.61 -5.24
C GLN A 16 2.40 14.09 -5.06
N ILE A 17 3.11 13.36 -5.94
CA ILE A 17 3.25 11.91 -5.85
C ILE A 17 3.92 11.50 -4.53
N ARG A 18 4.99 12.19 -4.13
CA ARG A 18 5.66 11.92 -2.85
C ARG A 18 4.76 12.21 -1.66
N GLN A 19 4.04 13.32 -1.69
CA GLN A 19 3.11 13.69 -0.63
C GLN A 19 2.00 12.64 -0.46
N THR A 20 1.35 12.25 -1.57
CA THR A 20 0.38 11.16 -1.62
C THR A 20 0.91 9.85 -1.04
N GLN A 21 2.13 9.44 -1.42
CA GLN A 21 2.76 8.23 -0.90
C GLN A 21 3.01 8.32 0.61
N THR A 22 3.47 9.46 1.12
CA THR A 22 3.71 9.67 2.56
C THR A 22 2.42 9.63 3.37
N THR A 23 1.32 10.21 2.87
CA THR A 23 0.01 10.17 3.54
C THR A 23 -0.56 8.76 3.58
N ALA A 24 -0.46 8.02 2.47
CA ALA A 24 -0.90 6.63 2.40
C ALA A 24 -0.12 5.73 3.36
N LEU A 25 1.21 5.93 3.46
CA LEU A 25 2.06 5.22 4.40
C LEU A 25 1.69 5.56 5.86
N GLY A 26 1.43 6.84 6.17
CA GLY A 26 0.99 7.28 7.50
C GLY A 26 -0.32 6.63 7.95
N LYS A 27 -1.32 6.56 7.07
CA LYS A 27 -2.58 5.83 7.36
C LYS A 27 -2.34 4.35 7.65
N LYS A 28 -1.53 3.69 6.83
CA LYS A 28 -1.21 2.27 7.02
C LYS A 28 -0.49 2.04 8.36
N PHE A 29 0.43 2.94 8.71
CA PHE A 29 1.13 2.90 9.99
C PHE A 29 0.19 3.05 11.19
N ILE A 30 -0.74 4.02 11.15
CA ILE A 30 -1.78 4.17 12.19
C ILE A 30 -2.62 2.89 12.34
N GLY A 31 -3.02 2.27 11.22
CA GLY A 31 -3.76 1.01 11.25
C GLY A 31 -3.00 -0.12 11.92
N VAL A 32 -1.70 -0.25 11.64
CA VAL A 32 -0.83 -1.26 12.29
C VAL A 32 -0.66 -0.97 13.79
N ILE A 33 -0.53 0.29 14.20
CA ILE A 33 -0.47 0.65 15.63
C ILE A 33 -1.76 0.26 16.35
N GLN A 34 -2.92 0.51 15.74
CA GLN A 34 -4.20 0.13 16.33
C GLN A 34 -4.31 -1.39 16.51
N GLU A 35 -3.94 -2.16 15.49
CA GLU A 35 -3.92 -3.63 15.56
C GLU A 35 -2.95 -4.13 16.65
N TYR A 36 -1.78 -3.50 16.78
CA TYR A 36 -0.83 -3.84 17.85
C TYR A 36 -1.39 -3.53 19.24
N GLN A 37 -2.01 -2.35 19.43
CA GLN A 37 -2.63 -1.98 20.71
C GLN A 37 -3.74 -2.98 21.12
N ASP A 38 -4.52 -3.46 20.16
CA ASP A 38 -5.57 -4.45 20.43
C ASP A 38 -4.97 -5.82 20.81
N MET A 39 -3.91 -6.24 20.12
CA MET A 39 -3.18 -7.46 20.47
C MET A 39 -2.59 -7.38 21.88
N GLU A 40 -2.04 -6.22 22.24
CA GLU A 40 -1.40 -6.00 23.53
C GLU A 40 -2.42 -5.97 24.68
N ARG A 41 -3.59 -5.34 24.49
CA ARG A 41 -4.73 -5.44 25.43
C ARG A 41 -5.18 -6.88 25.64
N ALA A 42 -5.27 -7.65 24.56
CA ALA A 42 -5.64 -9.07 24.64
C ALA A 42 -4.57 -9.90 25.38
N PHE A 43 -3.30 -9.56 25.21
CA PHE A 43 -2.20 -10.18 25.95
C PHE A 43 -2.27 -9.85 27.44
N ASP A 44 -2.48 -8.58 27.80
CA ASP A 44 -2.61 -8.14 29.20
C ASP A 44 -3.76 -8.85 29.93
N GLN A 45 -4.93 -8.96 29.29
CA GLN A 45 -6.06 -9.70 29.85
C GLN A 45 -5.74 -11.18 30.11
N ARG A 46 -5.12 -11.86 29.12
CA ARG A 46 -4.70 -13.26 29.28
C ARG A 46 -3.65 -13.40 30.36
N TYR A 47 -2.79 -12.41 30.50
CA TYR A 47 -1.73 -12.36 31.48
C TYR A 47 -2.29 -12.22 32.91
N ARG A 48 -3.19 -11.25 33.15
CA ARG A 48 -3.89 -11.08 34.44
C ARG A 48 -4.56 -12.38 34.89
N GLN A 49 -5.25 -13.06 33.98
CA GLN A 49 -5.88 -14.36 34.25
C GLN A 49 -4.90 -15.47 34.64
N ARG A 50 -3.64 -15.43 34.15
CA ARG A 50 -2.61 -16.43 34.51
C ARG A 50 -2.07 -16.17 35.90
N ILE A 51 -1.72 -14.92 36.21
CA ILE A 51 -1.23 -14.53 37.54
C ILE A 51 -2.29 -14.77 38.60
N GLU A 52 -3.54 -14.41 38.33
CA GLU A 52 -4.65 -14.68 39.24
C GLU A 52 -4.72 -16.17 39.62
N ARG A 53 -4.57 -17.07 38.65
CA ARG A 53 -4.54 -18.52 38.91
C ARG A 53 -3.35 -18.91 39.77
N GLN A 54 -2.15 -18.36 39.52
CA GLN A 54 -0.95 -18.63 40.31
C GLN A 54 -1.04 -18.10 41.74
N ILE A 55 -1.63 -16.92 41.93
CA ILE A 55 -1.89 -16.36 43.26
C ILE A 55 -2.88 -17.25 44.01
N ARG A 56 -3.99 -17.63 43.37
CA ARG A 56 -5.02 -18.50 43.98
C ARG A 56 -4.52 -19.91 44.32
N ILE A 57 -3.50 -20.43 43.61
CA ILE A 57 -2.85 -21.70 43.98
C ILE A 57 -2.19 -21.60 45.36
N VAL A 58 -1.66 -20.43 45.73
CA VAL A 58 -0.92 -20.24 46.98
C VAL A 58 -1.77 -19.60 48.08
N LYS A 59 -2.66 -18.68 47.72
CA LYS A 59 -3.64 -18.03 48.61
C LYS A 59 -5.04 -18.23 48.03
N PRO A 60 -5.73 -19.34 48.37
CA PRO A 60 -7.05 -19.67 47.83
C PRO A 60 -8.12 -18.61 48.12
N ASP A 61 -7.95 -17.87 49.21
CA ASP A 61 -8.91 -16.88 49.72
C ASP A 61 -8.67 -15.46 49.16
N ALA A 62 -7.79 -15.30 48.17
CA ALA A 62 -7.50 -14.00 47.56
C ALA A 62 -8.71 -13.46 46.78
N THR A 63 -9.11 -12.22 47.07
CA THR A 63 -10.12 -11.47 46.33
C THR A 63 -9.55 -10.91 45.02
N SER A 64 -10.43 -10.45 44.12
CA SER A 64 -10.02 -9.78 42.87
C SER A 64 -9.21 -8.50 43.13
N GLU A 65 -9.61 -7.69 44.13
CA GLU A 65 -8.82 -6.52 44.55
C GLU A 65 -7.42 -6.92 45.06
N ASP A 66 -7.32 -7.98 45.88
CA ASP A 66 -6.03 -8.47 46.38
C ASP A 66 -5.08 -8.84 45.22
N VAL A 67 -5.62 -9.39 44.13
CA VAL A 67 -4.86 -9.80 42.94
C VAL A 67 -4.42 -8.58 42.14
N ASP A 68 -5.29 -7.61 41.91
CA ASP A 68 -4.93 -6.38 41.20
C ASP A 68 -3.90 -5.56 41.99
N ASP A 69 -4.01 -5.47 43.32
CA ASP A 69 -3.00 -4.82 44.18
C ASP A 69 -1.62 -5.50 44.11
N ILE A 70 -1.61 -6.83 43.94
CA ILE A 70 -0.38 -7.61 43.76
C ILE A 70 0.24 -7.36 42.38
N ILE A 71 -0.58 -7.19 41.35
CA ILE A 71 -0.14 -6.97 39.97
C ILE A 71 0.30 -5.50 39.75
N ASP A 72 -0.43 -4.53 40.30
CA ASP A 72 -0.24 -3.12 40.00
C ASP A 72 0.78 -2.44 40.92
N SER A 73 1.03 -2.97 42.12
CA SER A 73 1.97 -2.34 43.05
C SER A 73 3.37 -2.96 43.03
N ASP A 74 4.39 -2.13 42.82
CA ASP A 74 5.80 -2.53 42.95
C ASP A 74 6.18 -3.01 44.37
N LYS A 75 5.37 -2.63 45.37
CA LYS A 75 5.60 -2.91 46.79
C LYS A 75 4.92 -4.20 47.27
N SER A 76 3.83 -4.63 46.63
CA SER A 76 3.14 -5.89 46.97
C SER A 76 3.97 -7.12 46.64
N ASN A 77 4.88 -7.05 45.65
CA ASN A 77 5.85 -8.12 45.42
C ASN A 77 6.62 -8.48 46.70
N GLN A 78 6.96 -7.50 47.55
CA GLN A 78 7.67 -7.74 48.81
C GLN A 78 6.78 -8.38 49.89
N VAL A 79 5.50 -7.97 49.96
CA VAL A 79 4.50 -8.52 50.90
C VAL A 79 4.06 -9.92 50.49
N PHE A 80 3.91 -10.15 49.19
CA PHE A 80 3.65 -11.45 48.59
C PHE A 80 4.83 -12.38 48.82
N THR A 81 6.08 -11.92 48.59
CA THR A 81 7.31 -12.67 48.89
C THR A 81 7.38 -13.11 50.35
N GLN A 82 7.07 -12.22 51.29
CA GLN A 82 7.08 -12.53 52.73
C GLN A 82 6.05 -13.62 53.08
N SER A 83 4.84 -13.50 52.55
CA SER A 83 3.73 -14.44 52.78
C SER A 83 4.02 -15.81 52.15
N LEU A 84 4.64 -15.82 50.97
CA LEU A 84 4.99 -17.03 50.25
C LEU A 84 6.16 -17.77 50.91
N MET A 85 7.22 -17.06 51.33
CA MET A 85 8.39 -17.67 51.98
C MET A 85 8.02 -18.48 53.23
N GLN A 86 6.93 -18.11 53.92
CA GLN A 86 6.42 -18.82 55.08
C GLN A 86 5.77 -20.18 54.73
N ALA A 87 5.34 -20.38 53.48
CA ALA A 87 4.63 -21.58 53.00
C ALA A 87 5.56 -22.64 52.33
N GLY A 88 6.87 -22.43 52.27
CA GLY A 88 7.87 -23.44 51.87
C GLY A 88 7.88 -23.86 50.38
N ARG A 89 6.85 -23.57 49.59
CA ARG A 89 6.74 -23.90 48.14
C ARG A 89 6.91 -22.70 47.20
N ALA A 90 7.43 -21.61 47.73
CA ALA A 90 7.19 -20.27 47.19
C ALA A 90 8.20 -19.73 46.18
N LYS A 91 9.47 -20.14 46.24
CA LYS A 91 10.52 -19.46 45.46
C LYS A 91 10.28 -19.50 43.95
N ALA A 92 9.79 -20.62 43.43
CA ALA A 92 9.52 -20.78 42.00
C ALA A 92 8.33 -19.91 41.54
N VAL A 93 7.25 -19.88 42.31
CA VAL A 93 6.06 -19.07 42.01
C VAL A 93 6.37 -17.58 42.11
N LEU A 94 7.18 -17.17 43.10
CA LEU A 94 7.64 -15.78 43.22
C LEU A 94 8.48 -15.34 42.02
N HIS A 95 9.42 -16.18 41.59
CA HIS A 95 10.25 -15.86 40.44
C HIS A 95 9.40 -15.72 39.18
N GLU A 96 8.41 -16.61 39.00
CA GLU A 96 7.48 -16.54 37.87
C GLU A 96 6.66 -15.24 37.91
N VAL A 97 6.08 -14.86 39.06
CA VAL A 97 5.32 -13.61 39.20
C VAL A 97 6.20 -12.37 38.97
N GLN A 98 7.45 -12.39 39.47
CA GLN A 98 8.40 -11.29 39.32
C GLN A 98 8.84 -11.09 37.86
N ASP A 99 9.23 -12.16 37.16
CA ASP A 99 9.61 -12.10 35.74
C ASP A 99 8.46 -11.54 34.90
N ARG A 100 7.26 -12.00 35.22
CA ARG A 100 6.05 -11.59 34.55
C ARG A 100 5.67 -10.13 34.80
N HIS A 101 5.87 -9.63 36.02
CA HIS A 101 5.71 -8.21 36.33
C HIS A 101 6.65 -7.32 35.51
N GLN A 102 7.89 -7.78 35.28
CA GLN A 102 8.82 -7.07 34.40
C GLN A 102 8.35 -7.06 32.93
N ASP A 103 7.71 -8.13 32.47
CA ASP A 103 7.11 -8.17 31.13
C ASP A 103 5.97 -7.14 30.99
N ILE A 104 5.09 -6.98 32.00
CA ILE A 104 4.04 -5.94 31.99
C ILE A 104 4.65 -4.55 31.89
N LYS A 105 5.66 -4.25 32.70
CA LYS A 105 6.32 -2.94 32.67
C LYS A 105 6.95 -2.63 31.32
N ARG A 106 7.42 -3.66 30.60
CA ARG A 106 7.90 -3.48 29.24
C ARG A 106 6.75 -3.15 28.30
N ILE A 107 5.63 -3.88 28.39
CA ILE A 107 4.40 -3.61 27.64
C ILE A 107 3.88 -2.19 27.89
N GLU A 108 3.79 -1.76 29.15
CA GLU A 108 3.33 -0.42 29.53
C GLU A 108 4.17 0.67 28.85
N ARG A 109 5.50 0.53 28.86
CA ARG A 109 6.40 1.46 28.17
C ARG A 109 6.17 1.45 26.66
N THR A 110 6.00 0.28 26.07
CA THR A 110 5.73 0.14 24.63
C THR A 110 4.39 0.79 24.25
N ILE A 111 3.34 0.64 25.05
CA ILE A 111 2.06 1.33 24.86
C ILE A 111 2.23 2.85 24.91
N LEU A 112 2.99 3.36 25.88
CA LEU A 112 3.24 4.80 25.99
C LEU A 112 3.99 5.36 24.78
N GLU A 113 5.02 4.64 24.31
CA GLU A 113 5.76 5.00 23.09
C GLU A 113 4.84 4.97 21.84
N LEU A 114 3.99 3.96 21.72
CA LEU A 114 3.03 3.86 20.62
C LEU A 114 1.94 4.93 20.69
N HIS A 115 1.49 5.29 21.89
CA HIS A 115 0.54 6.37 22.08
C HIS A 115 1.13 7.71 21.63
N GLN A 116 2.39 7.97 21.97
CA GLN A 116 3.08 9.17 21.49
C GLN A 116 3.23 9.16 19.97
N LEU A 117 3.66 8.05 19.37
CA LEU A 117 3.71 7.89 17.91
C LEU A 117 2.35 8.07 17.24
N PHE A 118 1.27 7.60 17.88
CA PHE A 118 -0.09 7.77 17.40
C PHE A 118 -0.52 9.24 17.43
N ILE A 119 -0.23 9.98 18.52
CA ILE A 119 -0.54 11.41 18.60
C ILE A 119 0.24 12.17 17.52
N ASP A 120 1.54 11.93 17.39
CA ASP A 120 2.38 12.60 16.41
C ASP A 120 1.90 12.32 14.97
N MET A 121 1.53 11.07 14.67
CA MET A 121 0.99 10.70 13.36
C MET A 121 -0.42 11.23 13.11
N SER A 122 -1.28 11.26 14.13
CA SER A 122 -2.63 11.81 14.02
C SER A 122 -2.58 13.30 13.66
N LEU A 123 -1.68 14.05 14.27
CA LEU A 123 -1.42 15.46 13.98
C LEU A 123 -0.91 15.65 12.54
N LEU A 124 0.04 14.81 12.09
CA LEU A 124 0.58 14.87 10.72
C LEU A 124 -0.45 14.52 9.65
N VAL A 125 -1.37 13.59 9.93
CA VAL A 125 -2.43 13.18 9.01
C VAL A 125 -3.60 14.19 9.00
N GLU A 126 -3.97 14.77 10.15
CA GLU A 126 -5.03 15.78 10.24
C GLU A 126 -4.67 17.06 9.48
N GLN A 127 -3.42 17.51 9.57
CA GLN A 127 -2.90 18.63 8.76
C GLN A 127 -2.93 18.35 7.24
N GLN A 128 -3.02 17.09 6.82
CA GLN A 128 -3.05 16.66 5.41
C GLN A 128 -4.46 16.35 4.89
N GLY A 129 -5.53 16.63 5.65
CA GLY A 129 -6.92 16.20 5.37
C GLY A 129 -7.52 16.55 4.00
N VAL A 130 -6.92 17.49 3.25
CA VAL A 130 -7.33 17.83 1.86
C VAL A 130 -6.69 16.90 0.81
N THR A 131 -5.49 16.38 1.07
CA THR A 131 -4.72 15.55 0.10
C THR A 131 -5.21 14.10 -0.01
N LEU A 132 -6.01 13.63 0.95
CA LEU A 132 -6.52 12.25 0.99
C LEU A 132 -7.54 11.97 -0.12
N LYS A 133 -8.38 12.96 -0.43
CA LYS A 133 -9.34 12.87 -1.55
C LYS A 133 -8.61 12.91 -2.89
N GLU A 134 -7.51 13.66 -2.95
CA GLU A 134 -6.63 13.70 -4.13
C GLU A 134 -5.90 12.39 -4.35
N VAL A 135 -5.48 11.63 -3.32
CA VAL A 135 -4.86 10.30 -3.51
C VAL A 135 -5.79 9.31 -4.20
N GLU A 136 -7.02 9.21 -3.68
CA GLU A 136 -8.02 8.28 -4.21
C GLU A 136 -8.43 8.69 -5.63
N GLN A 137 -8.59 9.99 -5.85
CA GLN A 137 -8.87 10.56 -7.17
C GLN A 137 -7.70 10.37 -8.14
N HIS A 138 -6.44 10.55 -7.72
CA HIS A 138 -5.26 10.32 -8.56
C HIS A 138 -5.03 8.83 -8.86
N ALA A 139 -5.35 7.93 -7.92
CA ALA A 139 -5.33 6.50 -8.18
C ALA A 139 -6.41 6.10 -9.19
N GLU A 140 -7.62 6.64 -9.05
CA GLU A 140 -8.73 6.45 -9.99
C GLU A 140 -8.41 7.03 -11.37
N ASP A 141 -7.82 8.23 -11.43
CA ASP A 141 -7.42 8.88 -12.68
C ASP A 141 -6.27 8.12 -13.35
N THR A 142 -5.30 7.60 -12.59
CA THR A 142 -4.22 6.76 -13.13
C THR A 142 -4.79 5.46 -13.70
N TYR A 143 -5.75 4.84 -13.01
CA TYR A 143 -6.45 3.66 -13.49
C TYR A 143 -7.20 3.96 -14.80
N LYS A 144 -7.98 5.05 -14.85
CA LYS A 144 -8.70 5.50 -16.05
C LYS A 144 -7.75 5.80 -17.20
N ASN A 145 -6.63 6.48 -16.95
CA ASN A 145 -5.63 6.81 -17.97
C ASN A 145 -4.94 5.56 -18.51
N MET A 146 -4.66 4.56 -17.67
CA MET A 146 -4.10 3.28 -18.10
C MET A 146 -5.09 2.51 -18.98
N GLU A 147 -6.37 2.50 -18.61
CA GLU A 147 -7.43 1.87 -19.38
C GLU A 147 -7.63 2.55 -20.74
N GLN A 148 -7.70 3.89 -20.77
CA GLN A 148 -7.74 4.67 -22.00
C GLN A 148 -6.50 4.44 -22.86
N GLY A 149 -5.30 4.41 -22.27
CA GLY A 149 -4.05 4.11 -22.95
C GLY A 149 -4.06 2.74 -23.62
N ASN A 150 -4.60 1.72 -22.96
CA ASN A 150 -4.77 0.39 -23.53
C ASN A 150 -5.72 0.40 -24.74
N GLN A 151 -6.84 1.14 -24.64
CA GLN A 151 -7.76 1.32 -25.77
C GLN A 151 -7.10 2.04 -26.95
N PHE A 152 -6.31 3.10 -26.71
CA PHE A 152 -5.57 3.80 -27.74
C PHE A 152 -4.54 2.91 -28.43
N ILE A 153 -3.79 2.10 -27.67
CA ILE A 153 -2.85 1.12 -28.21
C ILE A 153 -3.58 0.11 -29.10
N ASN A 154 -4.72 -0.42 -28.63
CA ASN A 154 -5.49 -1.39 -29.39
C ASN A 154 -6.04 -0.80 -30.70
N ARG A 155 -6.61 0.42 -30.65
CA ARG A 155 -7.04 1.15 -31.84
C ARG A 155 -5.88 1.48 -32.78
N ALA A 156 -4.72 1.87 -32.25
CA ALA A 156 -3.52 2.14 -33.04
C ALA A 156 -3.02 0.88 -33.76
N ILE A 157 -3.03 -0.28 -33.10
CA ILE A 157 -2.67 -1.57 -33.71
C ILE A 157 -3.65 -1.92 -34.85
N LEU A 158 -4.95 -1.78 -34.62
CA LEU A 158 -5.98 -2.04 -35.64
C LEU A 158 -5.86 -1.08 -36.83
N SER A 159 -5.68 0.21 -36.57
CA SER A 159 -5.50 1.25 -37.59
C SER A 159 -4.21 1.04 -38.40
N ALA A 160 -3.11 0.69 -37.74
CA ALA A 160 -1.84 0.37 -38.39
C ALA A 160 -1.96 -0.86 -39.30
N LYS A 161 -2.66 -1.91 -38.86
CA LYS A 161 -2.94 -3.11 -39.68
C LYS A 161 -3.82 -2.76 -40.90
N ALA A 162 -4.87 -1.96 -40.72
CA ALA A 162 -5.76 -1.56 -41.81
C ALA A 162 -5.04 -0.70 -42.86
N THR A 163 -4.18 0.23 -42.42
CA THR A 163 -3.41 1.11 -43.31
C THR A 163 -2.47 0.32 -44.22
N ARG A 164 -1.84 -0.74 -43.71
CA ARG A 164 -0.98 -1.62 -44.54
C ARG A 164 -1.76 -2.32 -45.66
N LYS A 165 -2.98 -2.79 -45.37
CA LYS A 165 -3.85 -3.41 -46.38
C LYS A 165 -4.31 -2.40 -47.44
N LYS A 166 -4.67 -1.19 -47.04
CA LYS A 166 -5.09 -0.11 -47.96
C LYS A 166 -3.96 0.33 -48.90
N LYS A 167 -2.71 0.37 -48.42
CA LYS A 167 -1.53 0.66 -49.26
C LYS A 167 -1.35 -0.37 -50.38
N TRP A 168 -1.49 -1.66 -50.05
CA TRP A 168 -1.42 -2.74 -51.04
C TRP A 168 -2.57 -2.67 -52.06
N TRP A 169 -3.78 -2.36 -51.61
CA TRP A 169 -4.93 -2.24 -52.51
C TRP A 169 -4.78 -1.07 -53.50
N CYS A 170 -4.29 0.07 -53.02
CA CYS A 170 -3.96 1.22 -53.87
C CYS A 170 -2.87 0.88 -54.89
N LEU A 171 -1.81 0.18 -54.47
CA LEU A 171 -0.72 -0.25 -55.35
C LEU A 171 -1.25 -1.20 -56.46
N CYS A 172 -2.10 -2.16 -56.12
CA CYS A 172 -2.72 -3.06 -57.10
C CYS A 172 -3.54 -2.29 -58.15
N ILE A 173 -4.34 -1.30 -57.75
CA ILE A 173 -5.14 -0.49 -58.67
C ILE A 173 -4.24 0.33 -59.61
N CYS A 174 -3.17 0.93 -59.09
CA CYS A 174 -2.20 1.66 -59.91
C CYS A 174 -1.56 0.75 -60.97
N ILE A 175 -1.13 -0.47 -60.60
CA ILE A 175 -0.58 -1.43 -61.56
C ILE A 175 -1.59 -1.79 -62.65
N LEU A 176 -2.85 -2.03 -62.27
CA LEU A 176 -3.90 -2.40 -63.21
C LEU A 176 -4.16 -1.29 -64.25
N LEU A 177 -4.16 -0.03 -63.83
CA LEU A 177 -4.25 1.12 -64.73
C LEU A 177 -3.07 1.19 -65.71
N PHE A 178 -1.84 0.96 -65.24
CA PHE A 178 -0.67 0.94 -66.12
C PHE A 178 -0.76 -0.16 -67.19
N ILE A 179 -1.26 -1.35 -66.83
CA ILE A 179 -1.46 -2.46 -67.77
C ILE A 179 -2.47 -2.09 -68.85
N ILE A 180 -3.61 -1.47 -68.48
CA ILE A 180 -4.62 -1.04 -69.44
C ILE A 180 -4.03 -0.04 -70.44
N ILE A 181 -3.28 0.96 -69.96
CA ILE A 181 -2.62 1.95 -70.82
C ILE A 181 -1.63 1.26 -71.78
N ALA A 182 -0.82 0.32 -71.29
CA ALA A 182 0.12 -0.42 -72.13
C ALA A 182 -0.59 -1.23 -73.23
N ILE A 183 -1.72 -1.86 -72.92
CA ILE A 183 -2.53 -2.61 -73.91
C ILE A 183 -3.12 -1.67 -74.95
N LEU A 184 -3.65 -0.52 -74.54
CA LEU A 184 -4.21 0.47 -75.47
C LEU A 184 -3.15 1.03 -76.41
N VAL A 185 -1.96 1.35 -75.89
CA VAL A 185 -0.84 1.80 -76.72
C VAL A 185 -0.38 0.67 -77.65
N TRP A 186 -0.26 -0.55 -77.16
CA TRP A 186 0.12 -1.70 -77.99
C TRP A 186 -0.90 -1.97 -79.09
N TRP A 187 -2.20 -1.95 -78.77
CA TRP A 187 -3.28 -2.09 -79.76
C TRP A 187 -3.24 -0.93 -80.76
N PHE A 188 -3.09 0.31 -80.33
CA PHE A 188 -3.01 1.47 -81.22
C PHE A 188 -1.77 1.47 -82.11
N VAL A 189 -0.63 0.97 -81.64
CA VAL A 189 0.63 0.89 -82.41
C VAL A 189 0.65 -0.31 -83.35
N PHE A 190 0.04 -1.44 -82.96
CA PHE A 190 0.05 -2.69 -83.74
C PHE A 190 -1.17 -2.85 -84.66
N ALA A 191 -2.31 -2.22 -84.35
CA ALA A 191 -3.49 -2.17 -85.22
C ALA A 191 -3.27 -1.49 -86.59
N PRO A 192 -2.45 -0.42 -86.75
CA PRO A 192 -2.24 0.19 -88.06
C PRO A 192 -1.39 -0.66 -89.02
N LEU A 193 -0.82 -1.79 -88.58
CA LEU A 193 -0.07 -2.71 -89.45
C LEU A 193 -0.94 -3.86 -90.03
N GLY A 194 -2.26 -3.85 -89.77
CA GLY A 194 -3.17 -4.95 -90.13
C GLY A 194 -4.23 -4.68 -91.21
N ILE A 195 -4.34 -3.46 -91.77
CA ILE A 195 -5.31 -3.15 -92.84
C ILE A 195 -4.58 -2.87 -94.15
N GLY A 196 -3.84 -3.88 -94.61
CA GLY A 196 -3.52 -4.06 -96.02
C GLY A 196 -4.23 -5.33 -96.48
N LYS A 197 -5.47 -5.21 -96.99
CA LYS A 197 -6.11 -6.22 -97.84
C LYS A 197 -7.39 -5.67 -98.51
N ARG A 198 -7.19 -4.80 -99.48
CA ARG A 198 -7.63 -4.88 -100.90
C ARG A 198 -7.49 -3.51 -101.53
#